data_AF-A0A1J5FIU0-F1
#
_entry.id   AF-A0A1J5FIU0-F1
#
_cell.length_a   1.000
_cell.length_b   1.000
_cell.length_c   1.000
_cell.angle_alpha   90.00
_cell.angle_beta   90.00
_cell.angle_gamma   90.00
#
_symmetry.space_group_name_H-M   'P 1'
#
loop_
_entity.id
_entity.type
_entity.pdbx_description
1 polymer ?
#
loop_
_entity_poly.entity_id
_entity_poly.type
_entity_poly.pdbx_seq_one_letter_code
_entity_poly.pdbx_strand_id
1 'polypeptide(L)'
;MIIFGLLFVAGALLIYFYILRGVYGRIGVNEVLPDSKIIRGAFYGGNAKIGILYSQYTENMLEPGSTWLNDNITTWKNFLGNSKHNYDIIADSTIELGLHFRYDLLVMPGCRSLSDKEVVQLKKYIDQGGSVFATSGTGTYSDDGKWRGWEFFSEVYGLRFTKEVSNDDMTKIHTLRGGLPITANIPTGYPLKVATWDRPMAVEVKDPRTIQVSFWYNYKLEEGLVREGIKKSAGIVYGTYGKGRFVWMGFEINSIMGVQEDYIFFDRLFNNGVNWLTYKPVAFVKDWPAGFDAAAVIAPSIGDNAGYLNNLFSVLRSENVGATFFVSPEKAKINSALIKTAAGFGDIAALVDIGYLASINDTINTLDEYKLQFDKLSNAKKELESISNSKVIGCLPYYGLFDQNTLKALAEAGYKYVVTDSLTDRSVPRPIIRGDKRLISITKTARDDYEVIRDFGLTLPEFQLYTYQEDVDRLLFEGGLYIFKMHTEYQCKPENIGVVKELIRDMKRKKIWITTASEIEKWYARKNYVELRVERRSDRRTVVTISNPGIEIINEMIVDINLNDKATNVSLSTELIGTKAAKYEYNSETNIIYLFLDELKPGESRTYYIDYDRSNV
;
A
#
# COMPACT_ATOMS: atom_id res chain seq x y z
N MET A 1 -23.07 -9.48 -61.10
CA MET A 1 -23.30 -10.24 -59.85
C MET A 1 -22.00 -10.47 -59.07
N ILE A 2 -20.95 -11.03 -59.69
CA ILE A 2 -19.64 -11.31 -59.03
C ILE A 2 -18.96 -10.05 -58.45
N ILE A 3 -18.98 -8.92 -59.16
CA ILE A 3 -18.38 -7.65 -58.70
C ILE A 3 -19.09 -7.10 -57.46
N PHE A 4 -20.43 -7.18 -57.42
CA PHE A 4 -21.20 -6.78 -56.23
C PHE A 4 -20.92 -7.71 -55.05
N GLY A 5 -20.80 -9.03 -55.27
CA GLY A 5 -20.40 -9.97 -54.23
C GLY A 5 -19.01 -9.68 -53.64
N LEU A 6 -18.03 -9.35 -54.50
CA LEU A 6 -16.69 -8.94 -54.07
C LEU A 6 -16.70 -7.64 -53.26
N LEU A 7 -17.52 -6.65 -53.65
CA LEU A 7 -17.69 -5.41 -52.90
C LEU A 7 -18.30 -5.65 -51.51
N PHE A 8 -19.29 -6.53 -51.38
CA PHE A 8 -19.87 -6.89 -50.08
C PHE A 8 -18.87 -7.62 -49.19
N VAL A 9 -18.07 -8.55 -49.73
CA VAL A 9 -17.03 -9.26 -48.99
C VAL A 9 -15.92 -8.29 -48.55
N ALA A 10 -15.47 -7.40 -49.44
CA ALA A 10 -14.48 -6.38 -49.10
C ALA A 10 -15.01 -5.41 -48.03
N GLY A 11 -16.27 -4.98 -48.13
CA GLY A 11 -16.94 -4.15 -47.13
C GLY A 11 -17.05 -4.85 -45.77
N ALA A 12 -17.47 -6.11 -45.75
CA ALA A 12 -17.56 -6.91 -44.53
C ALA A 12 -16.19 -7.12 -43.88
N LEU A 13 -15.14 -7.39 -44.67
CA LEU A 13 -13.77 -7.47 -44.17
C LEU A 13 -13.32 -6.13 -43.58
N LEU A 14 -13.55 -5.01 -44.26
CA LEU A 14 -13.19 -3.69 -43.74
C LEU A 14 -13.93 -3.35 -42.43
N ILE A 15 -15.22 -3.68 -42.32
CA ILE A 15 -15.99 -3.52 -41.09
C ILE A 15 -15.41 -4.41 -39.98
N TYR A 16 -15.09 -5.67 -40.29
CA TYR A 16 -14.47 -6.59 -39.35
C TYR A 16 -13.10 -6.08 -38.87
N PHE A 17 -12.24 -5.61 -39.78
CA PHE A 17 -10.96 -4.97 -39.43
C PHE A 17 -11.15 -3.70 -38.59
N TYR A 18 -12.18 -2.90 -38.88
CA TYR A 18 -12.50 -1.70 -38.12
C TYR A 18 -12.95 -2.05 -36.69
N ILE A 19 -13.80 -3.08 -36.54
CA ILE A 19 -14.22 -3.61 -35.23
C ILE A 19 -13.00 -4.14 -34.46
N LEU A 20 -12.17 -4.96 -35.10
CA LEU A 20 -10.96 -5.50 -34.47
C LEU A 20 -10.03 -4.36 -34.00
N ARG A 21 -9.76 -3.36 -34.86
CA ARG A 21 -8.95 -2.19 -34.51
C ARG A 21 -9.58 -1.39 -33.36
N GLY A 22 -10.90 -1.27 -33.33
CA GLY A 22 -11.66 -0.66 -32.25
C GLY A 22 -11.49 -1.39 -30.92
N VAL A 23 -11.43 -2.73 -30.92
CA VAL A 23 -11.31 -3.56 -29.71
C VAL A 23 -9.86 -3.71 -29.26
N TYR A 24 -8.95 -4.05 -30.17
CA TYR A 24 -7.58 -4.48 -29.88
C TYR A 24 -6.51 -3.41 -30.15
N GLY A 25 -6.88 -2.28 -30.74
CA GLY A 25 -5.97 -1.15 -31.01
C GLY A 25 -5.19 -1.28 -32.30
N ARG A 26 -3.90 -0.90 -32.28
CA ARG A 26 -3.02 -1.06 -33.44
C ARG A 26 -2.78 -2.55 -33.68
N ILE A 27 -3.22 -3.07 -34.83
CA ILE A 27 -3.04 -4.47 -35.21
C ILE A 27 -2.16 -4.54 -36.46
N GLY A 28 -1.17 -5.41 -36.46
CA GLY A 28 -0.39 -5.72 -37.66
C GLY A 28 -1.20 -6.59 -38.64
N VAL A 29 -1.01 -6.44 -39.95
CA VAL A 29 -1.73 -7.26 -40.96
C VAL A 29 -1.50 -8.77 -40.73
N ASN A 30 -0.33 -9.14 -40.20
CA ASN A 30 0.05 -10.52 -39.87
C ASN A 30 -0.64 -11.08 -38.61
N GLU A 31 -1.21 -10.23 -37.75
CA GLU A 31 -1.90 -10.62 -36.51
C GLU A 31 -3.40 -10.89 -36.74
N VAL A 32 -3.95 -10.49 -37.90
CA VAL A 32 -5.37 -10.67 -38.24
C VAL A 32 -5.64 -11.98 -39.00
N LEU A 33 -4.61 -12.58 -39.61
CA LEU A 33 -4.74 -13.91 -40.19
C LEU A 33 -4.78 -14.94 -39.06
N PRO A 34 -5.84 -15.76 -38.95
CA PRO A 34 -5.96 -16.71 -37.86
C PRO A 34 -4.84 -17.78 -37.96
N ASP A 35 -3.89 -17.72 -37.04
CA ASP A 35 -2.95 -18.82 -36.83
C ASP A 35 -3.72 -20.03 -36.27
N SER A 36 -3.42 -21.21 -36.81
CA SER A 36 -3.83 -22.51 -36.29
C SER A 36 -3.68 -22.65 -34.77
N LYS A 37 -2.69 -21.97 -34.15
CA LYS A 37 -2.50 -21.92 -32.70
C LYS A 37 -3.58 -21.12 -31.96
N ILE A 38 -4.03 -20.00 -32.53
CA ILE A 38 -5.07 -19.14 -31.95
C ILE A 38 -6.43 -19.85 -32.01
N ILE A 39 -6.72 -20.50 -33.14
CA ILE A 39 -7.94 -21.32 -33.30
C ILE A 39 -7.92 -22.48 -32.30
N ARG A 40 -6.82 -23.24 -32.20
CA ARG A 40 -6.73 -24.34 -31.21
C ARG A 40 -6.87 -23.85 -29.77
N GLY A 41 -6.24 -22.72 -29.41
CA GLY A 41 -6.39 -22.14 -28.07
C GLY A 41 -7.81 -21.68 -27.75
N ALA A 42 -8.57 -21.22 -28.75
CA ALA A 42 -9.97 -20.83 -28.58
C ALA A 42 -10.92 -22.03 -28.44
N PHE A 43 -10.64 -23.16 -29.11
CA PHE A 43 -11.49 -24.36 -29.08
C PHE A 43 -11.12 -25.40 -28.01
N TYR A 44 -9.84 -25.48 -27.62
CA TYR A 44 -9.33 -26.50 -26.68
C TYR A 44 -8.82 -25.93 -25.35
N GLY A 45 -8.92 -24.61 -25.14
CA GLY A 45 -8.30 -23.91 -24.02
C GLY A 45 -6.81 -23.62 -24.30
N GLY A 46 -6.32 -22.47 -23.83
CA GLY A 46 -4.90 -22.12 -23.96
C GLY A 46 -4.01 -22.98 -23.06
N ASN A 47 -2.77 -23.25 -23.49
CA ASN A 47 -1.76 -23.91 -22.66
C ASN A 47 -1.58 -23.17 -21.33
N ALA A 48 -1.37 -23.91 -20.23
CA ALA A 48 -1.04 -23.32 -18.95
C ALA A 48 0.24 -22.46 -19.07
N LYS A 49 0.15 -21.22 -18.59
CA LYS A 49 1.25 -20.24 -18.59
C LYS A 49 2.02 -20.23 -17.27
N ILE A 50 1.53 -20.95 -16.27
CA ILE A 50 2.11 -21.02 -14.92
C ILE A 50 2.46 -22.47 -14.60
N GLY A 51 3.69 -22.71 -14.17
CA GLY A 51 4.12 -24.00 -13.62
C GLY A 51 4.29 -23.91 -12.11
N ILE A 52 3.65 -24.78 -11.33
CA ILE A 52 3.86 -24.91 -9.89
C ILE A 52 4.79 -26.09 -9.64
N LEU A 53 5.96 -25.84 -9.07
CA LEU A 53 6.92 -26.88 -8.76
C LEU A 53 6.45 -27.69 -7.54
N TYR A 54 6.21 -28.98 -7.77
CA TYR A 54 6.20 -29.97 -6.71
C TYR A 54 7.63 -30.48 -6.55
N SER A 55 8.32 -30.03 -5.50
CA SER A 55 9.71 -30.44 -5.25
C SER A 55 9.76 -31.72 -4.42
N GLN A 56 10.00 -32.85 -5.07
CA GLN A 56 10.19 -34.13 -4.40
C GLN A 56 11.43 -34.08 -3.48
N TYR A 57 12.46 -33.32 -3.86
CA TYR A 57 13.65 -33.13 -3.04
C TYR A 57 13.33 -32.43 -1.72
N THR A 58 12.45 -31.42 -1.77
CA THR A 58 11.99 -30.75 -0.55
C THR A 58 11.14 -31.69 0.30
N GLU A 59 10.21 -32.43 -0.31
CA GLU A 59 9.39 -33.43 0.41
C GLU A 59 10.26 -34.46 1.15
N ASN A 60 11.26 -35.00 0.46
CA ASN A 60 12.17 -36.02 1.03
C ASN A 60 13.04 -35.49 2.17
N MET A 61 13.24 -34.17 2.27
CA MET A 61 13.98 -33.53 3.37
C MET A 61 13.12 -33.38 4.64
N LEU A 62 11.79 -33.34 4.50
CA LEU A 62 10.88 -33.16 5.62
C LEU A 62 10.73 -34.45 6.45
N GLU A 63 10.21 -34.31 7.66
CA GLU A 63 9.91 -35.46 8.50
C GLU A 63 8.89 -36.40 7.82
N PRO A 64 9.05 -37.73 7.94
CA PRO A 64 8.11 -38.68 7.36
C PRO A 64 6.66 -38.39 7.78
N GLY A 65 5.78 -38.24 6.79
CA GLY A 65 4.36 -37.93 7.01
C GLY A 65 4.02 -36.44 7.08
N SER A 66 5.00 -35.54 6.92
CA SER A 66 4.73 -34.10 6.82
C SER A 66 3.85 -33.77 5.61
N THR A 67 2.76 -33.04 5.84
CA THR A 67 1.88 -32.54 4.77
C THR A 67 2.26 -31.14 4.29
N TRP A 68 3.28 -30.52 4.90
CA TRP A 68 3.61 -29.10 4.74
C TRP A 68 3.72 -28.66 3.27
N LEU A 69 4.46 -29.40 2.44
CA LEU A 69 4.63 -29.06 1.03
C LEU A 69 3.31 -29.17 0.26
N ASN A 70 2.54 -30.24 0.49
CA ASN A 70 1.27 -30.46 -0.17
C ASN A 70 0.21 -29.41 0.23
N ASP A 71 0.21 -28.98 1.49
CA ASP A 71 -0.66 -27.92 2.00
C ASP A 71 -0.31 -26.57 1.35
N ASN A 72 0.99 -26.26 1.20
CA ASN A 72 1.45 -25.08 0.47
C ASN A 72 0.97 -25.12 -0.99
N ILE A 73 1.24 -26.21 -1.71
CA ILE A 73 0.83 -26.38 -3.11
C ILE A 73 -0.69 -26.25 -3.27
N THR A 74 -1.46 -26.84 -2.35
CA THR A 74 -2.93 -26.73 -2.36
C THR A 74 -3.41 -25.30 -2.20
N THR A 75 -2.79 -24.52 -1.31
CA THR A 75 -3.11 -23.10 -1.17
C THR A 75 -2.77 -22.31 -2.44
N TRP A 76 -1.61 -22.56 -3.06
CA TRP A 76 -1.26 -21.93 -4.35
C TRP A 76 -2.27 -22.24 -5.45
N LYS A 77 -2.70 -23.51 -5.55
CA LYS A 77 -3.74 -23.95 -6.48
C LYS A 77 -5.05 -23.19 -6.27
N ASN A 78 -5.44 -22.97 -5.02
CA ASN A 78 -6.66 -22.25 -4.67
C ASN A 78 -6.58 -20.78 -5.07
N PHE A 79 -5.49 -20.07 -4.74
CA PHE A 79 -5.31 -18.67 -5.14
C PHE A 79 -5.28 -18.50 -6.67
N LEU A 80 -4.50 -19.31 -7.38
CA LEU A 80 -4.44 -19.25 -8.84
C LEU A 80 -5.77 -19.60 -9.51
N GLY A 81 -6.47 -20.62 -8.96
CA GLY A 81 -7.80 -21.02 -9.44
C GLY A 81 -8.86 -19.94 -9.25
N ASN A 82 -8.91 -19.30 -8.08
CA ASN A 82 -9.82 -18.19 -7.78
C ASN A 82 -9.60 -17.00 -8.73
N SER A 83 -8.34 -16.76 -9.12
CA SER A 83 -7.95 -15.71 -10.05
C SER A 83 -8.00 -16.13 -11.52
N LYS A 84 -8.57 -17.31 -11.82
CA LYS A 84 -8.78 -17.86 -13.18
C LYS A 84 -7.48 -18.01 -13.98
N HIS A 85 -6.37 -18.29 -13.29
CA HIS A 85 -5.11 -18.62 -13.95
C HIS A 85 -5.01 -20.12 -14.19
N ASN A 86 -4.73 -20.51 -15.43
CA ASN A 86 -4.40 -21.90 -15.76
C ASN A 86 -2.97 -22.21 -15.31
N TYR A 87 -2.79 -23.34 -14.64
CA TYR A 87 -1.50 -23.80 -14.13
C TYR A 87 -1.30 -25.30 -14.35
N ASP A 88 -0.05 -25.72 -14.43
CA ASP A 88 0.37 -27.12 -14.39
C ASP A 88 1.16 -27.39 -13.10
N ILE A 89 1.03 -28.59 -12.53
CA ILE A 89 1.98 -29.07 -11.52
C ILE A 89 3.15 -29.74 -12.25
N ILE A 90 4.37 -29.31 -11.95
CA ILE A 90 5.59 -29.82 -12.58
C ILE A 90 6.50 -30.46 -11.52
N ALA A 91 7.26 -31.47 -11.93
CA ALA A 91 8.22 -32.16 -11.07
C ALA A 91 9.65 -31.59 -11.25
N ASP A 92 10.55 -31.90 -10.33
CA ASP A 92 11.97 -31.48 -10.37
C ASP A 92 12.63 -31.83 -11.73
N SER A 93 12.36 -33.01 -12.27
CA SER A 93 12.86 -33.45 -13.58
C SER A 93 12.46 -32.55 -14.76
N THR A 94 11.32 -31.83 -14.66
CA THR A 94 10.90 -30.85 -15.67
C THR A 94 11.83 -29.64 -15.66
N ILE A 95 12.33 -29.25 -14.49
CA ILE A 95 13.34 -28.21 -14.34
C ILE A 95 14.67 -28.69 -14.89
N GLU A 96 15.14 -29.86 -14.45
CA GLU A 96 16.44 -30.42 -14.83
C GLU A 96 16.60 -30.63 -16.34
N LEU A 97 15.52 -31.09 -17.01
CA LEU A 97 15.48 -31.31 -18.45
C LEU A 97 15.25 -30.03 -19.27
N GLY A 98 15.06 -28.88 -18.64
CA GLY A 98 14.83 -27.61 -19.33
C GLY A 98 13.45 -27.48 -19.99
N LEU A 99 12.46 -28.28 -19.57
CA LEU A 99 11.11 -28.26 -20.16
C LEU A 99 10.23 -27.12 -19.64
N HIS A 100 10.64 -26.49 -18.54
CA HIS A 100 9.93 -25.39 -17.87
C HIS A 100 10.02 -24.05 -18.60
N PHE A 101 10.91 -23.88 -19.57
CA PHE A 101 11.03 -22.65 -20.37
C PHE A 101 9.76 -22.28 -21.16
N ARG A 102 8.78 -23.19 -21.24
CA ARG A 102 7.47 -22.94 -21.85
C ARG A 102 6.51 -22.10 -20.98
N TYR A 103 6.80 -21.96 -19.68
CA TYR A 103 5.94 -21.21 -18.76
C TYR A 103 6.37 -19.74 -18.70
N ASP A 104 5.40 -18.84 -18.55
CA ASP A 104 5.67 -17.41 -18.33
C ASP A 104 6.07 -17.15 -16.85
N LEU A 105 5.56 -17.99 -15.94
CA LEU A 105 5.79 -17.91 -14.50
C LEU A 105 5.99 -19.30 -13.90
N LEU A 106 7.03 -19.45 -13.07
CA LEU A 106 7.20 -20.57 -12.16
C LEU A 106 6.86 -20.16 -10.74
N VAL A 107 6.01 -20.96 -10.09
CA VAL A 107 5.71 -20.86 -8.66
C VAL A 107 6.53 -21.91 -7.94
N MET A 108 7.26 -21.49 -6.92
CA MET A 108 8.17 -22.31 -6.12
C MET A 108 7.72 -22.29 -4.65
N PRO A 109 6.69 -23.08 -4.31
CA PRO A 109 6.11 -23.10 -2.97
C PRO A 109 7.04 -23.83 -2.01
N GLY A 110 7.77 -23.09 -1.18
CA GLY A 110 8.60 -23.65 -0.14
C GLY A 110 9.72 -24.57 -0.62
N CYS A 111 10.20 -24.40 -1.86
CA CYS A 111 11.18 -25.29 -2.50
C CYS A 111 12.59 -25.15 -1.88
N ARG A 112 12.79 -25.68 -0.68
CA ARG A 112 14.03 -25.55 0.10
C ARG A 112 15.20 -26.34 -0.50
N SER A 113 14.93 -27.49 -1.09
CA SER A 113 15.94 -28.37 -1.67
C SER A 113 15.90 -28.31 -3.20
N LEU A 114 17.05 -28.09 -3.83
CA LEU A 114 17.20 -28.07 -5.29
C LEU A 114 18.48 -28.79 -5.71
N SER A 115 18.42 -29.54 -6.82
CA SER A 115 19.61 -30.13 -7.43
C SER A 115 20.49 -29.07 -8.10
N ASP A 116 21.76 -29.39 -8.34
CA ASP A 116 22.68 -28.49 -9.06
C ASP A 116 22.16 -28.14 -10.47
N LYS A 117 21.51 -29.09 -11.13
CA LYS A 117 20.91 -28.88 -12.45
C LYS A 117 19.73 -27.92 -12.34
N GLU A 118 18.88 -28.07 -11.34
CA GLU A 118 17.75 -27.17 -11.13
C GLU A 118 18.22 -25.75 -10.88
N VAL A 119 19.21 -25.56 -10.00
CA VAL A 119 19.79 -24.24 -9.73
C VAL A 119 20.29 -23.56 -11.01
N VAL A 120 21.05 -24.27 -11.83
CA VAL A 120 21.57 -23.73 -13.10
C VAL A 120 20.44 -23.41 -14.07
N GLN A 121 19.45 -24.29 -14.19
CA GLN A 121 18.35 -24.13 -15.13
C GLN A 121 17.40 -22.99 -14.73
N LEU A 122 17.06 -22.87 -13.45
CA LEU A 122 16.24 -21.77 -12.92
C LEU A 122 16.91 -20.42 -13.15
N LYS A 123 18.22 -20.31 -12.87
CA LYS A 123 18.97 -19.09 -13.16
C LYS A 123 18.92 -18.72 -14.64
N LYS A 124 19.12 -19.68 -15.54
CA LYS A 124 19.01 -19.47 -16.99
C LYS A 124 17.60 -19.05 -17.42
N TYR A 125 16.58 -19.68 -16.85
CA TYR A 125 15.18 -19.36 -17.13
C TYR A 125 14.85 -17.91 -16.76
N ILE A 126 15.23 -17.48 -15.55
CA ILE A 126 14.99 -16.09 -15.12
C ILE A 126 15.83 -15.13 -15.96
N ASP A 127 17.11 -15.44 -16.21
CA ASP A 127 17.99 -14.60 -17.03
C ASP A 127 17.44 -14.35 -18.44
N GLN A 128 16.76 -15.35 -19.03
CA GLN A 128 16.14 -15.27 -20.35
C GLN A 128 14.77 -14.58 -20.39
N GLY A 129 14.25 -14.10 -19.25
CA GLY A 129 12.97 -13.38 -19.18
C GLY A 129 11.85 -14.12 -18.43
N GLY A 130 12.10 -15.35 -18.02
CA GLY A 130 11.20 -16.13 -17.18
C GLY A 130 10.97 -15.47 -15.82
N SER A 131 9.81 -15.70 -15.23
CA SER A 131 9.47 -15.14 -13.92
C SER A 131 9.31 -16.20 -12.85
N VAL A 132 9.68 -15.86 -11.60
CA VAL A 132 9.58 -16.76 -10.44
C VAL A 132 8.79 -16.10 -9.29
N PHE A 133 7.85 -16.83 -8.70
CA PHE A 133 7.23 -16.49 -7.44
C PHE A 133 7.59 -17.57 -6.41
N ALA A 134 8.42 -17.22 -5.43
CA ALA A 134 8.96 -18.16 -4.46
C ALA A 134 8.62 -17.80 -3.02
N THR A 135 8.55 -18.80 -2.15
CA THR A 135 8.36 -18.66 -0.71
C THR A 135 9.47 -19.37 0.08
N SER A 136 9.67 -18.96 1.34
CA SER A 136 10.58 -19.57 2.32
C SER A 136 12.02 -19.69 1.80
N GLY A 137 12.78 -20.66 2.32
CA GLY A 137 14.20 -20.92 2.11
C GLY A 137 14.59 -21.51 0.75
N THR A 138 14.12 -20.94 -0.38
CA THR A 138 14.36 -21.48 -1.73
C THR A 138 15.81 -21.85 -2.06
N GLY A 139 16.10 -23.14 -2.32
CA GLY A 139 17.42 -23.59 -2.76
C GLY A 139 18.53 -23.50 -1.70
N THR A 140 18.17 -23.62 -0.43
CA THR A 140 19.10 -23.62 0.72
C THR A 140 19.70 -24.98 1.02
N TYR A 141 19.11 -26.04 0.48
CA TYR A 141 19.56 -27.41 0.59
C TYR A 141 19.78 -28.02 -0.80
N SER A 142 20.62 -29.04 -0.89
CA SER A 142 20.77 -29.88 -2.08
C SER A 142 19.64 -30.90 -2.19
N ASP A 143 19.58 -31.58 -3.33
CA ASP A 143 18.68 -32.70 -3.62
C ASP A 143 18.83 -33.88 -2.64
N ASP A 144 20.01 -34.05 -2.04
CA ASP A 144 20.27 -35.02 -0.97
C ASP A 144 20.10 -34.46 0.46
N GLY A 145 19.54 -33.24 0.60
CA GLY A 145 19.20 -32.63 1.89
C GLY A 145 20.39 -32.02 2.65
N LYS A 146 21.56 -31.84 2.02
CA LYS A 146 22.70 -31.17 2.66
C LYS A 146 22.52 -29.66 2.62
N TRP A 147 22.88 -28.99 3.71
CA TRP A 147 22.87 -27.53 3.78
C TRP A 147 23.85 -26.91 2.78
N ARG A 148 23.36 -26.02 1.92
CA ARG A 148 24.14 -25.29 0.90
C ARG A 148 24.37 -23.82 1.23
N GLY A 149 23.72 -23.29 2.25
CA GLY A 149 23.78 -21.87 2.56
C GLY A 149 22.82 -21.03 1.72
N TRP A 150 23.12 -19.73 1.62
CA TRP A 150 22.22 -18.71 1.07
C TRP A 150 22.66 -18.19 -0.31
N GLU A 151 23.43 -19.00 -1.05
CA GLU A 151 24.03 -18.57 -2.33
C GLU A 151 22.97 -18.24 -3.39
N PHE A 152 21.96 -19.11 -3.53
CA PHE A 152 20.86 -18.88 -4.47
C PHE A 152 20.11 -17.57 -4.17
N PHE A 153 19.80 -17.33 -2.89
CA PHE A 153 19.17 -16.08 -2.41
C PHE A 153 19.99 -14.84 -2.73
N SER A 154 21.28 -14.91 -2.41
CA SER A 154 22.19 -13.78 -2.55
C SER A 154 22.34 -13.39 -4.00
N GLU A 155 22.43 -14.38 -4.89
CA GLU A 155 22.65 -14.16 -6.31
C GLU A 155 21.36 -13.80 -7.08
N VAL A 156 20.30 -14.59 -6.90
CA VAL A 156 19.07 -14.45 -7.69
C VAL A 156 18.21 -13.30 -7.16
N TYR A 157 18.04 -13.23 -5.83
CA TYR A 157 17.16 -12.25 -5.21
C TYR A 157 17.90 -11.03 -4.66
N GLY A 158 19.23 -11.04 -4.59
CA GLY A 158 20.00 -9.91 -4.03
C GLY A 158 19.80 -9.74 -2.53
N LEU A 159 19.58 -10.84 -1.82
CA LEU A 159 19.19 -10.86 -0.40
C LEU A 159 20.30 -11.41 0.49
N ARG A 160 20.42 -10.85 1.68
CA ARG A 160 21.21 -11.45 2.76
C ARG A 160 20.26 -11.94 3.85
N PHE A 161 20.34 -13.22 4.21
CA PHE A 161 19.64 -13.74 5.37
C PHE A 161 20.08 -13.02 6.65
N THR A 162 19.11 -12.60 7.47
CA THR A 162 19.37 -11.97 8.77
C THR A 162 19.06 -12.95 9.90
N LYS A 163 17.81 -13.42 9.98
CA LYS A 163 17.33 -14.29 11.04
C LYS A 163 16.03 -14.98 10.65
N GLU A 164 15.72 -16.07 11.34
CA GLU A 164 14.36 -16.58 11.43
C GLU A 164 13.56 -15.70 12.41
N VAL A 165 12.28 -15.53 12.13
CA VAL A 165 11.30 -14.97 13.05
C VAL A 165 11.05 -16.02 14.11
N SER A 166 11.18 -15.61 15.38
CA SER A 166 10.93 -16.48 16.52
C SER A 166 9.50 -17.02 16.52
N ASN A 167 9.32 -18.24 17.02
CA ASN A 167 8.03 -18.89 17.20
C ASN A 167 7.47 -18.73 18.62
N ASP A 168 7.97 -17.75 19.39
CA ASP A 168 7.49 -17.46 20.76
C ASP A 168 6.00 -17.05 20.77
N ASP A 169 5.58 -16.29 19.76
CA ASP A 169 4.18 -15.88 19.55
C ASP A 169 3.56 -16.64 18.39
N MET A 170 2.27 -17.00 18.47
CA MET A 170 1.57 -17.68 17.36
C MET A 170 1.59 -16.88 16.05
N THR A 171 1.65 -15.55 16.14
CA THR A 171 1.69 -14.64 14.99
C THR A 171 2.70 -13.53 15.19
N LYS A 172 3.28 -13.05 14.10
CA LYS A 172 4.00 -11.79 14.05
C LYS A 172 3.35 -10.81 13.09
N ILE A 173 3.40 -9.52 13.45
CA ILE A 173 2.98 -8.42 12.57
C ILE A 173 4.01 -8.25 11.45
N HIS A 174 3.53 -8.18 10.22
CA HIS A 174 4.29 -7.99 9.01
C HIS A 174 3.76 -6.80 8.24
N THR A 175 4.50 -5.69 8.23
CA THR A 175 4.00 -4.41 7.70
C THR A 175 4.32 -4.25 6.23
N LEU A 176 3.29 -3.99 5.41
CA LEU A 176 3.41 -3.71 3.98
C LEU A 176 3.61 -2.21 3.73
N ARG A 177 4.56 -1.84 2.87
CA ARG A 177 4.66 -0.48 2.34
C ARG A 177 3.73 -0.27 1.13
N GLY A 178 3.27 0.95 0.92
CA GLY A 178 2.49 1.29 -0.26
C GLY A 178 3.33 1.84 -1.41
N GLY A 179 2.62 2.35 -2.41
CA GLY A 179 3.21 3.00 -3.58
C GLY A 179 3.99 2.07 -4.52
N LEU A 180 3.87 0.75 -4.38
CA LEU A 180 4.52 -0.23 -5.25
C LEU A 180 3.49 -0.93 -6.16
N PRO A 181 3.88 -1.41 -7.35
CA PRO A 181 3.00 -2.19 -8.21
C PRO A 181 2.39 -3.41 -7.49
N ILE A 182 3.18 -4.11 -6.67
CA ILE A 182 2.68 -5.30 -5.98
C ILE A 182 1.78 -4.98 -4.76
N THR A 183 1.88 -3.77 -4.20
CA THR A 183 1.02 -3.30 -3.10
C THR A 183 -0.05 -2.32 -3.57
N ALA A 184 -0.28 -2.24 -4.89
CA ALA A 184 -1.28 -1.36 -5.49
C ALA A 184 -2.67 -1.61 -4.87
N ASN A 185 -3.30 -0.51 -4.46
CA ASN A 185 -4.61 -0.49 -3.79
C ASN A 185 -4.64 -1.24 -2.44
N ILE A 186 -3.51 -1.55 -1.82
CA ILE A 186 -3.45 -1.98 -0.41
C ILE A 186 -3.17 -0.75 0.46
N PRO A 187 -3.85 -0.55 1.60
CA PRO A 187 -3.55 0.55 2.49
C PRO A 187 -2.07 0.56 2.88
N THR A 188 -1.44 1.73 2.83
CA THR A 188 -0.03 1.83 3.24
C THR A 188 0.15 1.54 4.72
N GLY A 189 1.21 0.83 5.06
CA GLY A 189 1.52 0.41 6.43
C GLY A 189 0.59 -0.69 6.93
N TYR A 190 -0.11 -1.41 6.04
CA TYR A 190 -1.03 -2.47 6.43
C TYR A 190 -0.27 -3.62 7.14
N PRO A 191 -0.63 -3.97 8.39
CA PRO A 191 -0.05 -5.06 9.13
C PRO A 191 -0.76 -6.36 8.79
N LEU A 192 -0.09 -7.23 8.04
CA LEU A 192 -0.50 -8.62 7.93
C LEU A 192 -0.12 -9.37 9.20
N LYS A 193 -1.00 -10.23 9.71
CA LYS A 193 -0.62 -11.19 10.75
C LYS A 193 -0.19 -12.49 10.08
N VAL A 194 1.06 -12.86 10.32
CA VAL A 194 1.64 -14.08 9.75
C VAL A 194 1.95 -15.03 10.88
N ALA A 195 1.50 -16.29 10.76
CA ALA A 195 1.86 -17.36 11.67
C ALA A 195 3.38 -17.56 11.68
N THR A 196 3.92 -17.95 12.84
CA THR A 196 5.37 -18.12 13.04
C THR A 196 5.80 -19.59 13.09
N TRP A 197 4.85 -20.52 12.97
CA TRP A 197 5.08 -21.97 13.13
C TRP A 197 6.07 -22.57 12.13
N ASP A 198 6.21 -21.95 10.95
CA ASP A 198 7.06 -22.35 9.83
C ASP A 198 8.37 -21.57 9.82
N ARG A 199 8.60 -20.78 10.88
CA ARG A 199 9.74 -19.90 11.10
C ARG A 199 10.00 -18.97 9.91
N PRO A 200 9.12 -17.97 9.70
CA PRO A 200 9.30 -16.99 8.64
C PRO A 200 10.69 -16.36 8.64
N MET A 201 11.16 -15.94 7.48
CA MET A 201 12.50 -15.40 7.31
C MET A 201 12.51 -13.88 7.26
N ALA A 202 13.49 -13.29 7.95
CA ALA A 202 13.87 -11.91 7.84
C ALA A 202 15.17 -11.79 7.05
N VAL A 203 15.18 -10.93 6.03
CA VAL A 203 16.32 -10.68 5.15
C VAL A 203 16.65 -9.19 5.06
N GLU A 204 17.84 -8.89 4.58
CA GLU A 204 18.26 -7.55 4.19
C GLU A 204 18.47 -7.49 2.68
N VAL A 205 17.93 -6.46 2.05
CA VAL A 205 18.15 -6.19 0.63
C VAL A 205 19.56 -5.60 0.43
N LYS A 206 20.35 -6.22 -0.45
CA LYS A 206 21.73 -5.80 -0.76
C LYS A 206 21.90 -5.32 -2.20
N ASP A 207 21.03 -5.74 -3.11
CA ASP A 207 21.11 -5.41 -4.53
C ASP A 207 20.12 -4.31 -4.92
N PRO A 208 20.53 -3.26 -5.67
CA PRO A 208 19.63 -2.20 -6.12
C PRO A 208 18.52 -2.67 -7.08
N ARG A 209 18.65 -3.85 -7.71
CA ARG A 209 17.60 -4.44 -8.55
C ARG A 209 16.42 -5.00 -7.75
N THR A 210 16.60 -5.11 -6.43
CA THR A 210 15.65 -5.70 -5.50
C THR A 210 14.99 -4.60 -4.68
N ILE A 211 13.67 -4.63 -4.60
CA ILE A 211 12.88 -3.67 -3.85
C ILE A 211 12.26 -4.37 -2.65
N GLN A 212 12.56 -3.85 -1.47
CA GLN A 212 11.89 -4.26 -0.22
C GLN A 212 10.44 -3.80 -0.23
N VAL A 213 9.51 -4.71 0.05
CA VAL A 213 8.05 -4.45 0.04
C VAL A 213 7.50 -4.37 1.46
N SER A 214 8.14 -5.04 2.40
CA SER A 214 7.61 -5.18 3.74
C SER A 214 8.71 -5.37 4.76
N PHE A 215 8.36 -5.38 6.04
CA PHE A 215 9.27 -5.67 7.13
C PHE A 215 8.58 -6.29 8.35
N TRP A 216 9.35 -6.98 9.19
CA TRP A 216 8.87 -7.62 10.42
C TRP A 216 9.05 -6.76 11.68
N TYR A 217 9.92 -5.74 11.63
CA TYR A 217 10.25 -4.93 12.79
C TYR A 217 9.06 -4.09 13.27
N ASN A 218 8.64 -4.30 14.51
CA ASN A 218 7.61 -3.47 15.14
C ASN A 218 8.23 -2.41 16.07
N TYR A 219 8.31 -1.16 15.59
CA TYR A 219 8.92 -0.05 16.32
C TYR A 219 8.27 0.30 17.68
N LYS A 220 7.06 -0.20 17.95
CA LYS A 220 6.37 0.01 19.23
C LYS A 220 6.68 -1.07 20.27
N LEU A 221 7.02 -2.28 19.82
CA LEU A 221 7.18 -3.45 20.68
C LEU A 221 8.62 -3.96 20.73
N GLU A 222 9.43 -3.68 19.71
CA GLU A 222 10.79 -4.15 19.59
C GLU A 222 11.79 -3.03 19.87
N GLU A 223 12.75 -3.32 20.74
CA GLU A 223 13.88 -2.44 21.01
C GLU A 223 14.80 -2.30 19.80
N GLY A 224 15.52 -1.18 19.72
CA GLY A 224 16.55 -0.93 18.72
C GLY A 224 16.28 0.28 17.83
N LEU A 225 17.17 0.48 16.86
CA LEU A 225 17.09 1.58 15.89
C LEU A 225 16.11 1.22 14.78
N VAL A 226 15.12 2.09 14.55
CA VAL A 226 14.02 1.82 13.62
C VAL A 226 14.54 1.61 12.20
N ARG A 227 15.50 2.43 11.75
CA ARG A 227 16.09 2.33 10.41
C ARG A 227 16.76 0.97 10.19
N GLU A 228 17.53 0.50 11.16
CA GLU A 228 18.22 -0.78 11.09
C GLU A 228 17.24 -1.96 11.21
N GLY A 229 16.23 -1.83 12.07
CA GLY A 229 15.16 -2.79 12.23
C GLY A 229 14.42 -3.05 10.92
N ILE A 230 13.96 -2.00 10.25
CA ILE A 230 13.27 -2.11 8.94
C ILE A 230 14.19 -2.72 7.88
N LYS A 231 15.42 -2.21 7.78
CA LYS A 231 16.40 -2.63 6.77
C LYS A 231 16.75 -4.12 6.86
N LYS A 232 16.91 -4.64 8.08
CA LYS A 232 17.34 -6.03 8.32
C LYS A 232 16.20 -7.03 8.43
N SER A 233 14.95 -6.58 8.30
CA SER A 233 13.78 -7.40 8.55
C SER A 233 12.81 -7.47 7.38
N ALA A 234 13.28 -7.33 6.14
CA ALA A 234 12.43 -7.56 4.98
C ALA A 234 11.83 -8.97 5.01
N GLY A 235 10.56 -9.09 4.66
CA GLY A 235 9.89 -10.40 4.52
C GLY A 235 9.19 -10.60 3.17
N ILE A 236 9.09 -9.57 2.34
CA ILE A 236 8.65 -9.65 0.95
C ILE A 236 9.55 -8.72 0.14
N VAL A 237 10.02 -9.24 -0.99
CA VAL A 237 10.76 -8.45 -1.98
C VAL A 237 10.29 -8.78 -3.39
N TYR A 238 10.56 -7.89 -4.33
CA TYR A 238 10.44 -8.16 -5.75
C TYR A 238 11.56 -7.46 -6.51
N GLY A 239 11.89 -7.95 -7.70
CA GLY A 239 13.01 -7.42 -8.46
C GLY A 239 13.29 -8.18 -9.73
N THR A 240 14.43 -7.86 -10.36
CA THR A 240 14.82 -8.46 -11.65
C THR A 240 16.14 -9.22 -11.55
N TYR A 241 16.23 -10.31 -12.29
CA TYR A 241 17.46 -11.07 -12.50
C TYR A 241 17.61 -11.35 -13.99
N GLY A 242 18.68 -10.83 -14.61
CA GLY A 242 18.78 -10.77 -16.06
C GLY A 242 17.58 -10.04 -16.69
N LYS A 243 16.91 -10.67 -17.65
CA LYS A 243 15.69 -10.14 -18.29
C LYS A 243 14.40 -10.47 -17.52
N GLY A 244 14.45 -11.38 -16.54
CA GLY A 244 13.28 -11.90 -15.84
C GLY A 244 12.94 -11.17 -14.55
N ARG A 245 11.86 -11.62 -13.90
CA ARG A 245 11.30 -11.01 -12.70
C ARG A 245 11.17 -12.03 -11.58
N PHE A 246 11.29 -11.58 -10.33
CA PHE A 246 10.99 -12.41 -9.18
C PHE A 246 10.15 -11.67 -8.13
N VAL A 247 9.31 -12.44 -7.43
CA VAL A 247 8.74 -12.07 -6.14
C VAL A 247 9.15 -13.16 -5.15
N TRP A 248 9.64 -12.75 -3.99
CA TRP A 248 9.98 -13.66 -2.91
C TRP A 248 9.27 -13.25 -1.63
N MET A 249 8.70 -14.23 -0.92
CA MET A 249 8.14 -14.06 0.42
C MET A 249 8.85 -14.96 1.42
N GLY A 250 9.28 -14.41 2.55
CA GLY A 250 9.96 -15.15 3.62
C GLY A 250 9.06 -16.07 4.43
N PHE A 251 7.79 -16.19 4.07
CA PHE A 251 6.79 -17.02 4.74
C PHE A 251 5.93 -17.73 3.70
N GLU A 252 5.27 -18.81 4.10
CA GLU A 252 4.32 -19.49 3.22
C GLU A 252 2.98 -18.75 3.15
N ILE A 253 2.35 -18.77 1.97
CA ILE A 253 1.10 -18.01 1.75
C ILE A 253 -0.09 -18.55 2.56
N ASN A 254 0.00 -19.78 3.09
CA ASN A 254 -0.98 -20.36 4.01
C ASN A 254 -0.75 -19.95 5.48
N SER A 255 0.35 -19.27 5.79
CA SER A 255 0.65 -18.73 7.13
C SER A 255 -0.06 -17.41 7.40
N ILE A 256 -0.83 -16.86 6.46
CA ILE A 256 -1.65 -15.66 6.70
C ILE A 256 -2.79 -16.00 7.64
N MET A 257 -2.83 -15.34 8.79
CA MET A 257 -3.91 -15.43 9.77
C MET A 257 -4.60 -14.08 9.90
N GLY A 258 -5.91 -14.05 10.15
CA GLY A 258 -6.59 -12.77 10.29
C GLY A 258 -8.09 -12.83 10.14
N VAL A 259 -8.68 -11.65 10.00
CA VAL A 259 -10.09 -11.46 9.69
C VAL A 259 -10.30 -11.34 8.18
N GLN A 260 -11.55 -11.25 7.73
CA GLN A 260 -11.90 -11.15 6.31
C GLN A 260 -11.12 -10.07 5.55
N GLU A 261 -10.89 -8.91 6.17
CA GLU A 261 -10.14 -7.80 5.58
C GLU A 261 -8.69 -8.19 5.24
N ASP A 262 -8.02 -8.96 6.11
CA ASP A 262 -6.65 -9.44 5.89
C ASP A 262 -6.56 -10.34 4.66
N TYR A 263 -7.51 -11.25 4.48
CA TYR A 263 -7.55 -12.14 3.31
C TYR A 263 -7.84 -11.37 2.01
N ILE A 264 -8.68 -10.33 2.05
CA ILE A 264 -8.96 -9.47 0.88
C ILE A 264 -7.68 -8.75 0.42
N PHE A 265 -6.93 -8.17 1.36
CA PHE A 265 -5.71 -7.46 1.02
C PHE A 265 -4.57 -8.39 0.65
N PHE A 266 -4.50 -9.58 1.25
CA PHE A 266 -3.53 -10.59 0.85
C PHE A 266 -3.82 -11.16 -0.54
N ASP A 267 -5.09 -11.44 -0.88
CA ASP A 267 -5.47 -11.84 -2.25
C ASP A 267 -5.09 -10.75 -3.28
N ARG A 268 -5.27 -9.48 -2.93
CA ARG A 268 -4.83 -8.34 -3.74
C ARG A 268 -3.30 -8.33 -3.92
N LEU A 269 -2.54 -8.53 -2.84
CA LEU A 269 -1.08 -8.61 -2.87
C LEU A 269 -0.60 -9.75 -3.79
N PHE A 270 -1.21 -10.93 -3.63
CA PHE A 270 -0.93 -12.11 -4.44
C PHE A 270 -1.19 -11.84 -5.92
N ASN A 271 -2.37 -11.33 -6.25
CA ASN A 271 -2.78 -11.05 -7.62
C ASN A 271 -1.94 -9.95 -8.28
N ASN A 272 -1.59 -8.91 -7.53
CA ASN A 272 -0.67 -7.88 -8.02
C ASN A 272 0.72 -8.47 -8.28
N GLY A 273 1.21 -9.37 -7.41
CA GLY A 273 2.45 -10.11 -7.62
C GLY A 273 2.44 -10.95 -8.90
N VAL A 274 1.39 -11.75 -9.12
CA VAL A 274 1.21 -12.55 -10.34
C VAL A 274 1.08 -11.64 -11.57
N ASN A 275 0.32 -10.55 -11.50
CA ASN A 275 0.18 -9.60 -12.60
C ASN A 275 1.52 -8.95 -12.95
N TRP A 276 2.30 -8.53 -11.95
CA TRP A 276 3.62 -7.95 -12.16
C TRP A 276 4.60 -8.96 -12.79
N LEU A 277 4.61 -10.20 -12.30
CA LEU A 277 5.44 -11.28 -12.85
C LEU A 277 5.03 -11.69 -14.27
N THR A 278 3.74 -11.59 -14.60
CA THR A 278 3.22 -11.89 -15.95
C THR A 278 3.11 -10.64 -16.84
N TYR A 279 3.81 -9.57 -16.45
CA TYR A 279 3.90 -8.31 -17.19
C TYR A 279 2.55 -7.63 -17.44
N LYS A 280 1.48 -7.97 -16.71
CA LYS A 280 0.14 -7.37 -16.86
C LYS A 280 0.10 -5.98 -16.21
N PRO A 281 -0.64 -5.01 -16.77
CA PRO A 281 -0.68 -3.65 -16.23
C PRO A 281 -1.36 -3.59 -14.86
N VAL A 282 -0.93 -2.65 -14.03
CA VAL A 282 -1.50 -2.35 -12.71
C VAL A 282 -1.78 -0.86 -12.61
N ALA A 283 -2.93 -0.48 -12.06
CA ALA A 283 -3.32 0.91 -11.87
C ALA A 283 -3.70 1.19 -10.42
N PHE A 284 -3.30 2.36 -9.91
CA PHE A 284 -3.63 2.80 -8.55
C PHE A 284 -3.63 4.32 -8.44
N VAL A 285 -4.25 4.81 -7.37
CA VAL A 285 -4.18 6.20 -6.94
C VAL A 285 -3.18 6.30 -5.79
N LYS A 286 -2.22 7.23 -5.87
CA LYS A 286 -1.28 7.49 -4.76
C LYS A 286 -2.01 7.91 -3.49
N ASP A 287 -1.43 7.59 -2.34
CA ASP A 287 -1.99 7.97 -1.03
C ASP A 287 -1.94 9.48 -0.78
N TRP A 288 -1.07 10.20 -1.48
CA TRP A 288 -0.82 11.64 -1.31
C TRP A 288 -0.86 12.39 -2.64
N PRO A 289 -1.04 13.72 -2.61
CA PRO A 289 -0.96 14.55 -3.80
C PRO A 289 0.36 14.40 -4.57
N ALA A 290 0.31 14.80 -5.84
CA ALA A 290 1.45 14.77 -6.75
C ALA A 290 2.72 15.39 -6.13
N GLY A 291 3.85 14.70 -6.25
CA GLY A 291 5.15 15.18 -5.76
C GLY A 291 5.47 14.83 -4.30
N PHE A 292 4.56 14.14 -3.60
CA PHE A 292 4.76 13.68 -2.22
C PHE A 292 4.61 12.16 -2.12
N ASP A 293 5.50 11.52 -1.35
CA ASP A 293 5.44 10.08 -1.07
C ASP A 293 4.98 9.77 0.36
N ALA A 294 4.91 10.78 1.22
CA ALA A 294 4.36 10.72 2.57
C ALA A 294 3.69 12.06 2.94
N ALA A 295 2.89 12.06 4.01
CA ALA A 295 2.28 13.27 4.56
C ALA A 295 2.57 13.42 6.06
N ALA A 296 2.39 14.63 6.60
CA ALA A 296 2.55 14.91 8.02
C ALA A 296 1.53 15.92 8.54
N VAL A 297 1.12 15.75 9.79
CA VAL A 297 0.28 16.70 10.54
C VAL A 297 0.96 17.06 11.85
N ILE A 298 1.09 18.35 12.11
CA ILE A 298 1.52 18.87 13.41
C ILE A 298 0.28 18.99 14.30
N ALA A 299 0.23 18.23 15.40
CA ALA A 299 -0.98 18.02 16.20
C ALA A 299 -0.77 18.37 17.69
N PRO A 300 -0.67 19.66 18.06
CA PRO A 300 -0.58 20.05 19.46
C PRO A 300 -1.91 19.86 20.21
N SER A 301 -1.85 19.13 21.32
CA SER A 301 -2.88 19.08 22.36
C SER A 301 -2.64 20.20 23.37
N ILE A 302 -3.64 21.05 23.57
CA ILE A 302 -3.55 22.23 24.44
C ILE A 302 -3.97 21.83 25.86
N GLY A 303 -2.98 21.81 26.76
CA GLY A 303 -3.13 21.48 28.18
C GLY A 303 -3.18 22.72 29.09
N ASP A 304 -2.64 22.56 30.30
CA ASP A 304 -2.64 23.59 31.36
C ASP A 304 -1.72 24.76 31.03
N ASN A 305 -0.57 24.50 30.38
CA ASN A 305 0.42 25.51 30.07
C ASN A 305 0.27 26.05 28.64
N ALA A 306 -0.96 26.41 28.28
CA ALA A 306 -1.32 26.86 26.94
C ALA A 306 -0.45 28.01 26.41
N GLY A 307 0.10 28.86 27.29
CA GLY A 307 1.00 29.97 26.93
C GLY A 307 2.25 29.55 26.13
N TYR A 308 2.73 28.30 26.29
CA TYR A 308 3.86 27.78 25.50
C TYR A 308 3.54 27.61 24.01
N LEU A 309 2.27 27.66 23.62
CA LEU A 309 1.87 27.62 22.21
C LEU A 309 2.43 28.79 21.38
N ASN A 310 2.77 29.91 22.02
CA ASN A 310 3.41 31.05 21.36
C ASN A 310 4.78 30.70 20.74
N ASN A 311 5.51 29.75 21.36
CA ASN A 311 6.75 29.23 20.81
C ASN A 311 6.49 28.48 19.49
N LEU A 312 5.43 27.66 19.47
CA LEU A 312 5.01 26.93 18.28
C LEU A 312 4.54 27.86 17.17
N PHE A 313 3.74 28.91 17.47
CA PHE A 313 3.32 29.89 16.47
C PHE A 313 4.50 30.55 15.75
N SER A 314 5.58 30.82 16.48
CA SER A 314 6.81 31.38 15.90
C SER A 314 7.43 30.41 14.89
N VAL A 315 7.46 29.12 15.21
CA VAL A 315 7.94 28.07 14.29
C VAL A 315 7.03 27.94 13.08
N LEU A 316 5.71 27.76 13.28
CA LEU A 316 4.73 27.61 12.20
C LEU A 316 4.77 28.78 11.21
N ARG A 317 4.91 30.03 11.72
CA ARG A 317 5.08 31.22 10.89
C ARG A 317 6.38 31.18 10.10
N SER A 318 7.51 30.90 10.77
CA SER A 318 8.83 30.92 10.13
C SER A 318 8.98 29.83 9.07
N GLU A 319 8.30 28.71 9.27
CA GLU A 319 8.33 27.57 8.36
C GLU A 319 7.13 27.56 7.40
N ASN A 320 6.19 28.51 7.48
CA ASN A 320 5.01 28.57 6.61
C ASN A 320 4.25 27.22 6.53
N VAL A 321 3.94 26.63 7.68
CA VAL A 321 3.18 25.37 7.79
C VAL A 321 2.00 25.53 8.74
N GLY A 322 0.92 24.80 8.47
CA GLY A 322 -0.26 24.75 9.33
C GLY A 322 -0.19 23.63 10.38
N ALA A 323 -1.08 23.70 11.37
CA ALA A 323 -1.24 22.67 12.41
C ALA A 323 -2.72 22.37 12.68
N THR A 324 -3.00 21.28 13.39
CA THR A 324 -4.32 20.95 13.93
C THR A 324 -4.26 20.96 15.45
N PHE A 325 -4.86 21.98 16.06
CA PHE A 325 -4.85 22.19 17.49
C PHE A 325 -6.01 21.45 18.14
N PHE A 326 -5.71 20.52 19.04
CA PHE A 326 -6.70 19.79 19.83
C PHE A 326 -6.88 20.47 21.19
N VAL A 327 -8.11 20.88 21.51
CA VAL A 327 -8.40 21.61 22.76
C VAL A 327 -9.75 21.24 23.33
N SER A 328 -9.85 21.13 24.65
CA SER A 328 -11.13 20.91 25.33
C SER A 328 -11.90 22.24 25.44
N PRO A 329 -13.24 22.22 25.46
CA PRO A 329 -14.03 23.44 25.56
C PRO A 329 -13.72 24.27 26.81
N GLU A 330 -13.42 23.61 27.93
CA GLU A 330 -13.05 24.25 29.20
C GLU A 330 -11.72 25.01 29.07
N LYS A 331 -10.71 24.37 28.49
CA LYS A 331 -9.40 25.00 28.24
C LYS A 331 -9.50 26.13 27.23
N ALA A 332 -10.35 25.97 26.21
CA ALA A 332 -10.58 26.99 25.21
C ALA A 332 -11.26 28.24 25.78
N LYS A 333 -12.22 28.09 26.72
CA LYS A 333 -12.87 29.21 27.41
C LYS A 333 -11.85 30.05 28.19
N ILE A 334 -10.97 29.37 28.95
CA ILE A 334 -9.92 30.02 29.74
C ILE A 334 -8.93 30.76 28.82
N ASN A 335 -8.59 30.17 27.67
CA ASN A 335 -7.56 30.67 26.76
C ASN A 335 -8.12 31.25 25.45
N SER A 336 -9.31 31.86 25.48
CA SER A 336 -10.07 32.22 24.27
C SER A 336 -9.29 33.06 23.24
N ALA A 337 -8.52 34.07 23.68
CA ALA A 337 -7.68 34.89 22.80
C ALA A 337 -6.56 34.08 22.12
N LEU A 338 -5.97 33.13 22.85
CA LEU A 338 -4.95 32.24 22.32
C LEU A 338 -5.55 31.27 21.30
N ILE A 339 -6.73 30.72 21.54
CA ILE A 339 -7.41 29.81 20.60
C ILE A 339 -7.81 30.54 19.32
N LYS A 340 -8.28 31.79 19.41
CA LYS A 340 -8.51 32.64 18.23
C LYS A 340 -7.22 32.85 17.43
N THR A 341 -6.09 33.02 18.11
CA THR A 341 -4.78 33.11 17.45
C THR A 341 -4.41 31.80 16.78
N ALA A 342 -4.59 30.66 17.47
CA ALA A 342 -4.31 29.33 16.93
C ALA A 342 -5.12 29.02 15.66
N ALA A 343 -6.38 29.46 15.59
CA ALA A 343 -7.22 29.32 14.39
C ALA A 343 -6.66 30.07 13.17
N GLY A 344 -5.80 31.07 13.37
CA GLY A 344 -5.05 31.74 12.29
C GLY A 344 -3.86 30.93 11.74
N PHE A 345 -3.46 29.86 12.43
CA PHE A 345 -2.35 28.98 12.06
C PHE A 345 -2.80 27.59 11.59
N GLY A 346 -4.10 27.30 11.60
CA GLY A 346 -4.65 26.03 11.13
C GLY A 346 -5.97 25.67 11.79
N ASP A 347 -6.22 24.37 11.92
CA ASP A 347 -7.52 23.86 12.35
C ASP A 347 -7.66 23.86 13.87
N ILE A 348 -8.85 24.19 14.36
CA ILE A 348 -9.26 23.87 15.73
C ILE A 348 -10.08 22.58 15.71
N ALA A 349 -9.63 21.59 16.47
CA ALA A 349 -10.29 20.30 16.65
C ALA A 349 -10.64 20.07 18.12
N ALA A 350 -11.72 19.33 18.35
CA ALA A 350 -12.22 19.08 19.69
C ALA A 350 -11.38 17.99 20.39
N LEU A 351 -10.93 18.25 21.61
CA LEU A 351 -10.44 17.24 22.54
C LEU A 351 -11.57 16.94 23.54
N VAL A 352 -12.15 15.74 23.50
CA VAL A 352 -13.40 15.45 24.23
C VAL A 352 -13.26 14.20 25.08
N ASP A 353 -13.65 14.30 26.35
CA ASP A 353 -13.84 13.17 27.25
C ASP A 353 -15.23 12.56 27.04
N ILE A 354 -15.32 11.50 26.23
CA ILE A 354 -16.56 10.77 25.93
C ILE A 354 -16.82 9.61 26.92
N GLY A 355 -16.27 9.71 28.13
CA GLY A 355 -15.83 8.55 28.88
C GLY A 355 -14.48 8.09 28.33
N TYR A 356 -13.69 7.37 29.11
CA TYR A 356 -12.36 6.99 28.66
C TYR A 356 -12.01 5.55 29.00
N LEU A 357 -11.07 5.03 28.23
CA LEU A 357 -10.32 3.83 28.52
C LEU A 357 -8.84 4.27 28.58
N ALA A 358 -8.12 3.89 29.61
CA ALA A 358 -6.69 4.18 29.72
C ALA A 358 -5.86 3.28 28.77
N SER A 359 -6.41 2.13 28.39
CA SER A 359 -5.82 1.22 27.39
C SER A 359 -6.91 0.33 26.78
N ILE A 360 -6.57 -0.38 25.69
CA ILE A 360 -7.46 -1.39 25.09
C ILE A 360 -7.86 -2.53 26.05
N ASN A 361 -7.10 -2.73 27.14
CA ASN A 361 -7.34 -3.75 28.15
C ASN A 361 -7.87 -3.15 29.47
N ASP A 362 -8.29 -1.89 29.46
CA ASP A 362 -8.85 -1.24 30.64
C ASP A 362 -10.23 -1.84 30.98
N THR A 363 -10.33 -2.38 32.19
CA THR A 363 -11.55 -3.00 32.73
C THR A 363 -12.22 -2.16 33.82
N ILE A 364 -11.60 -1.04 34.22
CA ILE A 364 -12.06 -0.17 35.30
C ILE A 364 -12.83 1.00 34.72
N ASN A 365 -12.27 1.66 33.71
CA ASN A 365 -12.93 2.78 33.06
C ASN A 365 -13.83 2.29 31.92
N THR A 366 -14.82 3.10 31.57
CA THR A 366 -15.79 2.78 30.51
C THR A 366 -16.09 4.02 29.68
N LEU A 367 -16.38 3.80 28.40
CA LEU A 367 -16.94 4.84 27.56
C LEU A 367 -18.39 5.11 27.96
N ASP A 368 -18.83 6.36 27.82
CA ASP A 368 -20.19 6.76 28.17
C ASP A 368 -21.24 6.14 27.23
N GLU A 369 -22.51 6.16 27.62
CA GLU A 369 -23.60 5.80 26.71
C GLU A 369 -23.74 6.80 25.54
N TYR A 370 -24.30 6.31 24.43
CA TYR A 370 -24.51 7.05 23.19
C TYR A 370 -24.99 8.50 23.37
N LYS A 371 -26.07 8.70 24.15
CA LYS A 371 -26.70 10.01 24.32
C LYS A 371 -25.75 11.01 24.97
N LEU A 372 -25.02 10.59 26.00
CA LEU A 372 -24.07 11.44 26.70
C LEU A 372 -22.86 11.76 25.80
N GLN A 373 -22.35 10.77 25.06
CA GLN A 373 -21.28 11.03 24.08
C GLN A 373 -21.71 12.05 23.03
N PHE A 374 -22.92 11.92 22.47
CA PHE A 374 -23.46 12.87 21.49
C PHE A 374 -23.62 14.28 22.04
N ASP A 375 -24.15 14.43 23.25
CA ASP A 375 -24.33 15.73 23.89
C ASP A 375 -22.98 16.40 24.15
N LYS A 376 -22.00 15.65 24.67
CA LYS A 376 -20.63 16.15 24.89
C LYS A 376 -19.96 16.59 23.59
N LEU A 377 -20.02 15.77 22.54
CA LEU A 377 -19.43 16.06 21.23
C LEU A 377 -20.09 17.27 20.55
N SER A 378 -21.41 17.37 20.61
CA SER A 378 -22.18 18.48 20.00
C SER A 378 -21.93 19.80 20.74
N ASN A 379 -21.90 19.77 22.07
CA ASN A 379 -21.60 20.94 22.89
C ASN A 379 -20.16 21.39 22.68
N ALA A 380 -19.20 20.47 22.68
CA ALA A 380 -17.79 20.79 22.46
C ALA A 380 -17.59 21.48 21.11
N LYS A 381 -18.19 20.95 20.04
CA LYS A 381 -18.17 21.57 18.71
C LYS A 381 -18.71 23.00 18.76
N LYS A 382 -19.93 23.18 19.26
CA LYS A 382 -20.60 24.49 19.28
C LYS A 382 -19.79 25.54 20.07
N GLU A 383 -19.25 25.17 21.22
CA GLU A 383 -18.46 26.08 22.05
C GLU A 383 -17.14 26.47 21.38
N LEU A 384 -16.43 25.49 20.80
CA LEU A 384 -15.17 25.74 20.12
C LEU A 384 -15.35 26.56 18.84
N GLU A 385 -16.42 26.33 18.07
CA GLU A 385 -16.76 27.15 16.90
C GLU A 385 -17.03 28.60 17.30
N SER A 386 -17.76 28.82 18.40
CA SER A 386 -18.04 30.15 18.95
C SER A 386 -16.77 30.88 19.42
N ILE A 387 -15.86 30.17 20.11
CA ILE A 387 -14.63 30.75 20.64
C ILE A 387 -13.63 31.06 19.51
N SER A 388 -13.41 30.10 18.62
CA SER A 388 -12.39 30.18 17.57
C SER A 388 -12.84 30.98 16.35
N ASN A 389 -14.15 31.15 16.15
CA ASN A 389 -14.75 31.66 14.90
C ASN A 389 -14.31 30.84 13.67
N SER A 390 -14.10 29.53 13.86
CA SER A 390 -13.72 28.57 12.83
C SER A 390 -14.60 27.34 12.92
N LYS A 391 -14.75 26.60 11.81
CA LYS A 391 -15.56 25.38 11.79
C LYS A 391 -14.79 24.23 12.44
N VAL A 392 -15.42 23.49 13.34
CA VAL A 392 -14.81 22.35 14.02
C VAL A 392 -15.33 21.06 13.39
N ILE A 393 -14.46 20.37 12.65
CA ILE A 393 -14.80 19.13 11.94
C ILE A 393 -14.04 17.90 12.44
N GLY A 394 -13.06 18.10 13.32
CA GLY A 394 -12.21 17.04 13.86
C GLY A 394 -12.42 16.81 15.35
N CYS A 395 -12.25 15.56 15.79
CA CYS A 395 -12.28 15.19 17.20
C CYS A 395 -11.09 14.27 17.54
N LEU A 396 -10.53 14.46 18.73
CA LEU A 396 -9.65 13.52 19.41
C LEU A 396 -10.32 13.15 20.74
N PRO A 397 -10.86 11.92 20.88
CA PRO A 397 -11.28 11.40 22.17
C PRO A 397 -10.11 11.38 23.15
N TYR A 398 -10.38 11.52 24.45
CA TYR A 398 -9.34 11.33 25.47
C TYR A 398 -8.69 9.94 25.33
N TYR A 399 -7.36 9.90 25.39
CA TYR A 399 -6.53 8.71 25.10
C TYR A 399 -6.77 8.08 23.71
N GLY A 400 -7.50 8.76 22.83
CA GLY A 400 -7.75 8.34 21.46
C GLY A 400 -8.54 7.03 21.31
N LEU A 401 -9.17 6.51 22.36
CA LEU A 401 -10.00 5.30 22.30
C LEU A 401 -11.48 5.65 22.12
N PHE A 402 -12.18 4.87 21.31
CA PHE A 402 -13.60 5.10 20.97
C PHE A 402 -14.31 3.80 20.57
N ASP A 403 -15.64 3.81 20.56
CA ASP A 403 -16.48 2.67 20.17
C ASP A 403 -17.46 3.00 19.02
N GLN A 404 -18.38 2.08 18.75
CA GLN A 404 -19.43 2.26 17.74
C GLN A 404 -20.40 3.39 18.09
N ASN A 405 -20.68 3.61 19.37
CA ASN A 405 -21.52 4.72 19.82
C ASN A 405 -20.83 6.06 19.53
N THR A 406 -19.52 6.15 19.74
CA THR A 406 -18.73 7.33 19.42
C THR A 406 -18.77 7.63 17.94
N LEU A 407 -18.56 6.62 17.08
CA LEU A 407 -18.60 6.81 15.63
C LEU A 407 -19.96 7.31 15.16
N LYS A 408 -21.05 6.79 15.73
CA LYS A 408 -22.41 7.26 15.46
C LYS A 408 -22.60 8.70 15.93
N ALA A 409 -22.19 9.01 17.16
CA ALA A 409 -22.34 10.33 17.76
C ALA A 409 -21.53 11.40 17.01
N LEU A 410 -20.31 11.09 16.59
CA LEU A 410 -19.47 11.94 15.73
C LEU A 410 -20.15 12.26 14.40
N ALA A 411 -20.70 11.24 13.73
CA ALA A 411 -21.39 11.41 12.46
C ALA A 411 -22.68 12.24 12.62
N GLU A 412 -23.44 12.04 13.70
CA GLU A 412 -24.64 12.82 14.00
C GLU A 412 -24.33 14.27 14.37
N ALA A 413 -23.27 14.52 15.14
CA ALA A 413 -22.78 15.87 15.46
C ALA A 413 -22.08 16.58 14.27
N GLY A 414 -21.92 15.88 13.14
CA GLY A 414 -21.37 16.44 11.91
C GLY A 414 -19.85 16.65 11.94
N TYR A 415 -19.13 15.85 12.73
CA TYR A 415 -17.68 15.71 12.57
C TYR A 415 -17.39 14.98 11.24
N LYS A 416 -16.16 15.15 10.74
CA LYS A 416 -15.66 14.58 9.48
C LYS A 416 -14.49 13.64 9.70
N TYR A 417 -13.70 13.87 10.73
CA TYR A 417 -12.65 12.94 11.12
C TYR A 417 -12.52 12.76 12.63
N VAL A 418 -11.94 11.63 13.01
CA VAL A 418 -11.53 11.31 14.37
C VAL A 418 -10.06 10.93 14.38
N VAL A 419 -9.30 11.44 15.34
CA VAL A 419 -7.91 11.01 15.58
C VAL A 419 -7.91 9.97 16.70
N THR A 420 -7.12 8.90 16.53
CA THR A 420 -7.02 7.81 17.50
C THR A 420 -5.59 7.48 17.85
N ASP A 421 -5.35 7.22 19.14
CA ASP A 421 -4.10 6.65 19.63
C ASP A 421 -4.13 5.11 19.61
N SER A 422 -5.30 4.52 19.29
CA SER A 422 -5.46 3.08 19.16
C SER A 422 -4.65 2.56 17.97
N LEU A 423 -4.09 1.36 18.12
CA LEU A 423 -3.41 0.65 17.05
C LEU A 423 -4.40 0.40 15.91
N THR A 424 -4.30 1.16 14.83
CA THR A 424 -4.98 0.76 13.59
C THR A 424 -4.10 -0.12 12.74
N ASP A 425 -4.78 -0.84 11.88
CA ASP A 425 -4.31 -1.73 10.84
C ASP A 425 -3.66 -1.03 9.63
N ARG A 426 -3.03 0.15 9.80
CA ARG A 426 -2.43 0.93 8.68
C ARG A 426 -1.75 2.21 9.16
N SER A 427 -0.90 2.75 8.28
CA SER A 427 -0.23 4.07 8.43
C SER A 427 -0.92 5.17 7.62
N VAL A 428 -2.15 4.95 7.16
CA VAL A 428 -2.96 5.90 6.38
C VAL A 428 -4.38 6.02 6.94
N PRO A 429 -5.08 7.14 6.71
CA PRO A 429 -6.46 7.28 7.15
C PRO A 429 -7.41 6.17 6.63
N ARG A 430 -8.36 5.78 7.47
CA ARG A 430 -9.40 4.78 7.15
C ARG A 430 -10.77 5.43 6.96
N PRO A 431 -11.44 5.26 5.81
CA PRO A 431 -12.83 5.67 5.67
C PRO A 431 -13.75 4.74 6.48
N ILE A 432 -14.68 5.36 7.22
CA ILE A 432 -15.73 4.71 7.99
C ILE A 432 -17.07 5.20 7.44
N ILE A 433 -17.86 4.28 6.89
CA ILE A 433 -19.18 4.58 6.32
C ILE A 433 -20.26 4.26 7.36
N ARG A 434 -21.16 5.21 7.62
CA ARG A 434 -22.31 5.10 8.54
C ARG A 434 -23.55 5.66 7.84
N GLY A 435 -24.29 4.79 7.16
CA GLY A 435 -25.39 5.21 6.29
C GLY A 435 -24.86 6.04 5.12
N ASP A 436 -25.40 7.23 4.94
CA ASP A 436 -24.96 8.24 3.96
C ASP A 436 -23.77 9.09 4.44
N LYS A 437 -23.39 8.98 5.72
CA LYS A 437 -22.31 9.74 6.31
C LYS A 437 -20.98 8.99 6.23
N ARG A 438 -19.91 9.75 5.97
CA ARG A 438 -18.53 9.28 5.96
C ARG A 438 -17.73 10.01 7.02
N LEU A 439 -16.99 9.23 7.81
CA LEU A 439 -15.98 9.70 8.75
C LEU A 439 -14.62 9.16 8.32
N ILE A 440 -13.57 9.94 8.51
CA ILE A 440 -12.19 9.49 8.31
C ILE A 440 -11.55 9.25 9.68
N SER A 441 -11.10 8.02 9.94
CA SER A 441 -10.28 7.72 11.13
C SER A 441 -8.82 7.95 10.78
N ILE A 442 -8.14 8.80 11.56
CA ILE A 442 -6.72 9.14 11.41
C ILE A 442 -5.97 8.60 12.62
N THR A 443 -4.95 7.80 12.39
CA THR A 443 -4.25 7.12 13.48
C THR A 443 -2.99 7.86 13.87
N LYS A 444 -2.68 7.87 15.17
CA LYS A 444 -1.34 8.20 15.67
C LYS A 444 -0.36 7.11 15.22
N THR A 445 0.36 7.45 14.16
CA THR A 445 1.31 6.56 13.49
C THR A 445 2.73 6.70 14.00
N ALA A 446 3.04 7.57 14.95
CA ALA A 446 4.41 7.79 15.43
C ALA A 446 4.46 8.03 16.93
N ARG A 447 5.67 8.03 17.49
CA ARG A 447 5.86 8.35 18.91
C ARG A 447 5.55 9.82 19.16
N ASP A 448 4.89 10.12 20.27
CA ASP A 448 4.67 11.50 20.72
C ASP A 448 5.71 11.96 21.75
N ASP A 449 5.59 13.21 22.18
CA ASP A 449 6.50 13.81 23.16
C ASP A 449 6.33 13.27 24.58
N TYR A 450 5.21 12.64 24.93
CA TYR A 450 5.12 11.87 26.17
C TYR A 450 6.00 10.62 26.07
N GLU A 451 5.89 9.85 24.99
CA GLU A 451 6.73 8.65 24.80
C GLU A 451 8.22 9.03 24.75
N VAL A 452 8.59 10.04 23.97
CA VAL A 452 10.00 10.42 23.76
C VAL A 452 10.61 11.12 24.98
N ILE A 453 9.93 12.10 25.58
CA ILE A 453 10.52 12.92 26.64
C ILE A 453 10.24 12.32 28.02
N ARG A 454 9.00 11.90 28.29
CA ARG A 454 8.60 11.40 29.61
C ARG A 454 8.97 9.94 29.79
N ASP A 455 8.59 9.07 28.85
CA ASP A 455 8.69 7.62 29.03
C ASP A 455 10.10 7.09 28.72
N PHE A 456 10.73 7.59 27.65
CA PHE A 456 12.13 7.27 27.33
C PHE A 456 13.14 8.18 28.05
N GLY A 457 12.70 9.28 28.66
CA GLY A 457 13.57 10.21 29.38
C GLY A 457 14.52 11.02 28.48
N LEU A 458 14.23 11.16 27.18
CA LEU A 458 15.10 11.87 26.24
C LEU A 458 14.93 13.39 26.37
N THR A 459 15.66 13.99 27.30
CA THR A 459 15.58 15.44 27.59
C THR A 459 16.50 16.29 26.71
N LEU A 460 17.52 15.71 26.08
CA LEU A 460 18.42 16.43 25.19
C LEU A 460 17.83 16.55 23.76
N PRO A 461 17.78 17.76 23.18
CA PRO A 461 17.16 18.01 21.87
C PRO A 461 17.66 17.12 20.72
N GLU A 462 18.94 16.79 20.70
CA GLU A 462 19.56 15.96 19.65
C GLU A 462 19.01 14.52 19.64
N PHE A 463 18.75 13.94 20.81
CA PHE A 463 18.17 12.60 20.91
C PHE A 463 16.68 12.63 20.58
N GLN A 464 15.94 13.65 21.04
CA GLN A 464 14.55 13.85 20.62
C GLN A 464 14.44 13.94 19.10
N LEU A 465 15.26 14.82 18.48
CA LEU A 465 15.25 15.03 17.04
C LEU A 465 15.58 13.74 16.27
N TYR A 466 16.60 13.00 16.71
CA TYR A 466 16.97 11.74 16.08
C TYR A 466 15.81 10.73 16.13
N THR A 467 15.16 10.58 17.29
CA THR A 467 14.02 9.67 17.46
C THR A 467 12.84 10.04 16.55
N TYR A 468 12.51 11.32 16.44
CA TYR A 468 11.45 11.77 15.51
C TYR A 468 11.86 11.59 14.04
N GLN A 469 13.12 11.81 13.69
CA GLN A 469 13.61 11.56 12.33
C GLN A 469 13.53 10.08 11.94
N GLU A 470 13.72 9.16 12.89
CA GLU A 470 13.50 7.73 12.64
C GLU A 470 12.04 7.41 12.31
N ASP A 471 11.09 8.04 13.00
CA ASP A 471 9.67 7.87 12.70
C ASP A 471 9.28 8.46 11.34
N VAL A 472 9.83 9.63 11.00
CA VAL A 472 9.69 10.26 9.69
C VAL A 472 10.24 9.36 8.59
N ASP A 473 11.43 8.77 8.78
CA ASP A 473 12.04 7.90 7.78
C ASP A 473 11.29 6.59 7.58
N ARG A 474 10.80 5.99 8.67
CA ARG A 474 9.93 4.83 8.57
C ARG A 474 8.68 5.15 7.77
N LEU A 475 8.00 6.25 8.09
CA LEU A 475 6.75 6.59 7.41
C LEU A 475 6.98 7.02 5.97
N LEU A 476 8.12 7.64 5.66
CA LEU A 476 8.51 7.89 4.27
C LEU A 476 8.78 6.59 3.52
N PHE A 477 9.44 5.61 4.16
CA PHE A 477 9.67 4.28 3.57
C PHE A 477 8.35 3.53 3.32
N GLU A 478 7.44 3.57 4.30
CA GLU A 478 6.10 2.98 4.19
C GLU A 478 5.27 3.69 3.11
N GLY A 479 5.38 5.02 3.03
CA GLY A 479 4.50 5.91 2.26
C GLY A 479 3.32 6.46 3.07
N GLY A 480 3.46 6.53 4.40
CA GLY A 480 2.37 6.78 5.35
C GLY A 480 2.18 8.26 5.75
N LEU A 481 1.28 8.45 6.72
CA LEU A 481 1.00 9.73 7.36
C LEU A 481 1.74 9.81 8.69
N TYR A 482 2.50 10.88 8.94
CA TYR A 482 3.15 11.18 10.22
C TYR A 482 2.28 12.13 11.05
N ILE A 483 1.69 11.63 12.14
CA ILE A 483 0.98 12.47 13.09
C ILE A 483 1.96 12.84 14.22
N PHE A 484 2.50 14.06 14.15
CA PHE A 484 3.33 14.58 15.23
C PHE A 484 2.45 15.16 16.32
N LYS A 485 1.91 14.26 17.15
CA LYS A 485 1.17 14.65 18.35
C LYS A 485 2.15 15.20 19.37
N MET A 486 1.81 16.36 19.95
CA MET A 486 2.62 17.01 20.98
C MET A 486 1.74 17.66 22.03
N HIS A 487 2.30 17.98 23.18
CA HIS A 487 1.61 18.59 24.30
C HIS A 487 2.28 19.92 24.68
N THR A 488 1.48 20.89 25.11
CA THR A 488 1.97 22.23 25.46
C THR A 488 3.04 22.21 26.55
N GLU A 489 2.98 21.23 27.45
CA GLU A 489 3.85 21.05 28.61
C GLU A 489 5.20 20.40 28.27
N TYR A 490 5.40 19.96 27.02
CA TYR A 490 6.57 19.20 26.60
C TYR A 490 7.21 19.81 25.36
N GLN A 491 6.81 19.41 24.15
CA GLN A 491 7.51 19.84 22.94
C GLN A 491 7.36 21.35 22.66
N CYS A 492 6.32 21.99 23.18
CA CYS A 492 6.12 23.44 23.01
C CYS A 492 6.98 24.31 23.95
N LYS A 493 7.72 23.72 24.89
CA LYS A 493 8.58 24.47 25.80
C LYS A 493 9.75 25.14 25.07
N PRO A 494 10.26 26.29 25.57
CA PRO A 494 11.36 27.02 24.93
C PRO A 494 12.60 26.17 24.64
N GLU A 495 12.95 25.26 25.54
CA GLU A 495 14.10 24.36 25.40
C GLU A 495 13.92 23.28 24.32
N ASN A 496 12.68 22.90 24.01
CA ASN A 496 12.37 21.79 23.09
C ASN A 496 11.85 22.24 21.73
N ILE A 497 11.35 23.46 21.60
CA ILE A 497 10.67 23.91 20.36
C ILE A 497 11.60 23.97 19.14
N GLY A 498 12.91 24.12 19.37
CA GLY A 498 13.93 24.03 18.31
C GLY A 498 13.90 22.69 17.56
N VAL A 499 13.57 21.59 18.26
CA VAL A 499 13.43 20.26 17.66
C VAL A 499 12.29 20.23 16.63
N VAL A 500 11.15 20.86 16.93
CA VAL A 500 9.99 20.92 16.02
C VAL A 500 10.38 21.64 14.73
N LYS A 501 11.12 22.75 14.85
CA LYS A 501 11.58 23.53 13.69
C LYS A 501 12.50 22.70 12.79
N GLU A 502 13.49 22.03 13.38
CA GLU A 502 14.42 21.20 12.63
C GLU A 502 13.73 19.97 12.01
N LEU A 503 12.76 19.38 12.69
CA LEU A 503 11.97 18.28 12.15
C LEU A 503 11.11 18.72 10.94
N ILE A 504 10.46 19.89 11.01
CA ILE A 504 9.71 20.46 9.86
C ILE A 504 10.63 20.66 8.66
N ARG A 505 11.85 21.17 8.88
CA ARG A 505 12.84 21.37 7.82
C ARG A 505 13.30 20.06 7.20
N ASP A 506 13.51 19.03 8.01
CA ASP A 506 13.83 17.68 7.54
C ASP A 506 12.71 17.10 6.68
N MET A 507 11.46 17.19 7.14
CA MET A 507 10.28 16.73 6.40
C MET A 507 10.11 17.45 5.05
N LYS A 508 10.33 18.78 4.99
CA LYS A 508 10.33 19.54 3.73
C LYS A 508 11.41 19.08 2.77
N ARG A 509 12.64 18.88 3.26
CA ARG A 509 13.77 18.39 2.44
C ARG A 509 13.45 17.01 1.84
N LYS A 510 12.75 16.17 2.59
CA LYS A 510 12.26 14.85 2.16
C LYS A 510 11.00 14.90 1.30
N LYS A 511 10.48 16.09 0.94
CA LYS A 511 9.24 16.28 0.18
C LYS A 511 8.06 15.53 0.80
N ILE A 512 7.84 15.75 2.09
CA ILE A 512 6.66 15.27 2.82
C ILE A 512 5.58 16.35 2.79
N TRP A 513 4.33 15.95 2.54
CA TRP A 513 3.20 16.89 2.51
C TRP A 513 2.81 17.28 3.95
N ILE A 514 3.36 18.38 4.44
CA ILE A 514 3.03 18.91 5.77
C ILE A 514 1.74 19.75 5.65
N THR A 515 0.67 19.30 6.31
CA THR A 515 -0.66 19.91 6.19
C THR A 515 -1.48 19.71 7.47
N THR A 516 -2.74 20.14 7.46
CA THR A 516 -3.67 19.95 8.59
C THR A 516 -4.50 18.67 8.42
N ALA A 517 -5.03 18.15 9.53
CA ALA A 517 -5.89 16.96 9.51
C ALA A 517 -7.16 17.15 8.66
N SER A 518 -7.71 18.37 8.56
CA SER A 518 -8.84 18.64 7.66
C SER A 518 -8.48 18.50 6.19
N GLU A 519 -7.27 18.89 5.78
CA GLU A 519 -6.81 18.70 4.39
C GLU A 519 -6.54 17.22 4.10
N ILE A 520 -6.00 16.47 5.07
CA ILE A 520 -5.90 14.99 4.98
C ILE A 520 -7.29 14.37 4.79
N GLU A 521 -8.28 14.79 5.59
CA GLU A 521 -9.66 14.31 5.49
C GLU A 521 -10.24 14.58 4.10
N LYS A 522 -10.16 15.82 3.59
CA LYS A 522 -10.67 16.19 2.25
C LYS A 522 -10.00 15.39 1.13
N TRP A 523 -8.69 15.16 1.23
CA TRP A 523 -7.97 14.34 0.26
C TRP A 523 -8.46 12.89 0.27
N TYR A 524 -8.55 12.27 1.45
CA TYR A 524 -9.00 10.89 1.59
C TYR A 524 -10.48 10.71 1.27
N ALA A 525 -11.33 11.70 1.58
CA ALA A 525 -12.74 11.67 1.23
C ALA A 525 -12.93 11.55 -0.30
N ARG A 526 -12.21 12.38 -1.07
CA ARG A 526 -12.20 12.36 -2.54
C ARG A 526 -11.55 11.10 -3.10
N LYS A 527 -10.34 10.73 -2.63
CA LYS A 527 -9.59 9.55 -3.09
C LYS A 527 -10.40 8.26 -2.94
N ASN A 528 -11.11 8.09 -1.84
CA ASN A 528 -11.89 6.88 -1.57
C ASN A 528 -13.17 6.75 -2.44
N TYR A 529 -13.49 7.75 -3.27
CA TYR A 529 -14.51 7.62 -4.31
C TYR A 529 -13.92 7.27 -5.67
N VAL A 530 -12.62 7.10 -5.83
CA VAL A 530 -12.06 6.66 -7.11
C VAL A 530 -12.06 5.14 -7.19
N GLU A 531 -12.80 4.59 -8.14
CA GLU A 531 -12.71 3.17 -8.51
C GLU A 531 -11.93 3.03 -9.82
N LEU A 532 -11.00 2.06 -9.84
CA LEU A 532 -10.13 1.80 -10.98
C LEU A 532 -10.29 0.37 -11.47
N ARG A 533 -10.40 0.22 -12.79
CA ARG A 533 -10.27 -1.07 -13.47
C ARG A 533 -9.25 -0.94 -14.59
N VAL A 534 -8.28 -1.85 -14.61
CA VAL A 534 -7.28 -1.94 -15.67
C VAL A 534 -7.31 -3.32 -16.30
N GLU A 535 -7.28 -3.38 -17.63
CA GLU A 535 -7.34 -4.62 -18.39
C GLU A 535 -6.44 -4.53 -19.62
N ARG A 536 -5.57 -5.52 -19.83
CA ARG A 536 -4.85 -5.66 -21.10
C ARG A 536 -5.79 -6.32 -22.12
N ARG A 537 -6.06 -5.64 -23.24
CA ARG A 537 -6.89 -6.17 -24.34
C ARG A 537 -6.05 -6.84 -25.42
N SER A 538 -4.84 -6.35 -25.66
CA SER A 538 -3.88 -6.91 -26.62
C SER A 538 -2.45 -6.63 -26.13
N ASP A 539 -1.45 -7.13 -26.85
CA ASP A 539 -0.05 -6.81 -26.59
C ASP A 539 0.31 -5.33 -26.80
N ARG A 540 -0.61 -4.55 -27.39
CA ARG A 540 -0.43 -3.14 -27.74
C ARG A 540 -1.47 -2.22 -27.12
N ARG A 541 -2.44 -2.76 -26.36
CA ARG A 541 -3.54 -1.98 -25.80
C ARG A 541 -3.85 -2.37 -24.36
N THR A 542 -3.87 -1.35 -23.52
CA THR A 542 -4.40 -1.41 -22.15
C THR A 542 -5.62 -0.50 -22.05
N VAL A 543 -6.67 -0.97 -21.38
CA VAL A 543 -7.88 -0.20 -21.07
C VAL A 543 -7.85 0.16 -19.60
N VAL A 544 -8.12 1.43 -19.31
CA VAL A 544 -8.28 1.94 -17.94
C VAL A 544 -9.65 2.58 -17.82
N THR A 545 -10.47 2.07 -16.92
CA THR A 545 -11.76 2.66 -16.56
C THR A 545 -11.64 3.27 -15.17
N ILE A 546 -12.08 4.52 -15.06
CA ILE A 546 -12.02 5.33 -13.84
C ILE A 546 -13.43 5.82 -13.54
N SER A 547 -13.91 5.50 -12.34
CA SER A 547 -15.29 5.77 -11.94
C SER A 547 -15.35 6.52 -10.62
N ASN A 548 -16.34 7.41 -10.51
CA ASN A 548 -16.70 8.09 -9.27
C ASN A 548 -18.12 7.67 -8.87
N PRO A 549 -18.31 6.63 -8.04
CA PRO A 549 -19.62 6.26 -7.52
C PRO A 549 -20.06 7.16 -6.35
N GLY A 550 -19.24 8.16 -5.99
CA GLY A 550 -19.50 9.09 -4.91
C GLY A 550 -20.51 10.18 -5.26
N ILE A 551 -20.68 11.09 -4.30
CA ILE A 551 -21.61 12.23 -4.38
C ILE A 551 -20.89 13.57 -4.57
N GLU A 552 -19.56 13.57 -4.50
CA GLU A 552 -18.73 14.77 -4.66
C GLU A 552 -17.98 14.73 -6.00
N ILE A 553 -17.68 15.92 -6.53
CA ILE A 553 -16.80 16.05 -7.68
C ILE A 553 -15.37 15.72 -7.24
N ILE A 554 -14.71 14.85 -8.00
CA ILE A 554 -13.29 14.54 -7.82
C ILE A 554 -12.50 15.41 -8.78
N ASN A 555 -11.56 16.19 -8.28
CA ASN A 555 -10.69 17.06 -9.07
C ASN A 555 -9.22 16.85 -8.74
N GLU A 556 -8.35 17.18 -9.69
CA GLU A 556 -6.89 17.19 -9.53
C GLU A 556 -6.31 15.85 -9.04
N MET A 557 -6.85 14.74 -9.55
CA MET A 557 -6.37 13.40 -9.22
C MET A 557 -5.41 12.88 -10.27
N ILE A 558 -4.37 12.18 -9.83
CA ILE A 558 -3.44 11.47 -10.70
C ILE A 558 -3.67 9.98 -10.51
N VAL A 559 -3.82 9.27 -11.63
CA VAL A 559 -3.87 7.81 -11.67
C VAL A 559 -2.58 7.31 -12.28
N ASP A 560 -1.86 6.50 -11.51
CA ASP A 560 -0.61 5.87 -11.94
C ASP A 560 -0.95 4.53 -12.59
N ILE A 561 -0.55 4.36 -13.85
CA ILE A 561 -0.76 3.14 -14.61
C ILE A 561 0.60 2.57 -14.95
N ASN A 562 1.03 1.55 -14.22
CA ASN A 562 2.23 0.80 -14.57
C ASN A 562 1.89 -0.20 -15.66
N LEU A 563 2.44 -0.01 -16.87
CA LEU A 563 2.23 -0.95 -17.97
C LEU A 563 2.90 -2.30 -17.73
N ASN A 564 3.84 -2.34 -16.78
CA ASN A 564 4.69 -3.48 -16.44
C ASN A 564 5.45 -4.03 -17.65
N ASP A 565 5.64 -3.21 -18.67
CA ASP A 565 6.28 -3.56 -19.93
C ASP A 565 6.90 -2.32 -20.58
N LYS A 566 7.96 -2.50 -21.36
CA LYS A 566 8.60 -1.39 -22.07
C LYS A 566 7.72 -0.95 -23.24
N ALA A 567 7.30 0.29 -23.19
CA ALA A 567 6.37 0.87 -24.15
C ALA A 567 7.01 2.03 -24.90
N THR A 568 6.71 2.11 -26.19
CA THR A 568 7.06 3.23 -27.07
C THR A 568 5.82 3.69 -27.80
N ASN A 569 5.85 4.92 -28.34
CA ASN A 569 4.72 5.50 -29.09
C ASN A 569 3.38 5.47 -28.33
N VAL A 570 3.43 5.70 -27.02
CA VAL A 570 2.26 5.69 -26.13
C VAL A 570 1.28 6.78 -26.56
N SER A 571 0.05 6.39 -26.83
CA SER A 571 -1.06 7.29 -27.17
C SER A 571 -2.31 6.97 -26.35
N LEU A 572 -3.04 8.01 -25.97
CA LEU A 572 -4.28 7.92 -25.21
C LEU A 572 -5.48 8.30 -26.09
N SER A 573 -6.54 7.51 -26.06
CA SER A 573 -7.83 7.86 -26.66
C SER A 573 -8.99 7.50 -25.73
N THR A 574 -10.17 8.07 -25.94
CA THR A 574 -11.38 7.81 -25.15
C THR A 574 -12.35 6.89 -25.88
N GLU A 575 -13.20 6.19 -25.14
CA GLU A 575 -14.26 5.34 -25.72
C GLU A 575 -15.31 6.13 -26.51
N LEU A 576 -15.77 7.24 -25.95
CA LEU A 576 -16.80 8.07 -26.58
C LEU A 576 -16.18 9.31 -27.22
N ILE A 577 -16.64 9.60 -28.44
CA ILE A 577 -16.32 10.85 -29.15
C ILE A 577 -16.94 12.01 -28.36
N GLY A 578 -16.12 13.00 -27.99
CA GLY A 578 -16.55 14.15 -27.19
C GLY A 578 -16.31 14.01 -25.68
N THR A 579 -15.90 12.83 -25.19
CA THR A 579 -15.34 12.74 -23.83
C THR A 579 -14.04 13.53 -23.76
N LYS A 580 -13.90 14.38 -22.75
CA LYS A 580 -12.67 15.14 -22.51
C LYS A 580 -11.52 14.16 -22.26
N ALA A 581 -10.53 14.17 -23.16
CA ALA A 581 -9.32 13.39 -22.96
C ALA A 581 -8.55 13.92 -21.75
N ALA A 582 -8.08 13.02 -20.89
CA ALA A 582 -7.19 13.37 -19.81
C ALA A 582 -5.80 13.73 -20.37
N LYS A 583 -5.11 14.66 -19.70
CA LYS A 583 -3.69 14.86 -19.97
C LYS A 583 -2.93 13.65 -19.44
N TYR A 584 -1.82 13.29 -20.09
CA TYR A 584 -0.97 12.22 -19.60
C TYR A 584 0.51 12.53 -19.79
N GLU A 585 1.32 11.95 -18.92
CA GLU A 585 2.78 11.90 -19.04
C GLU A 585 3.22 10.43 -18.98
N TYR A 586 4.22 10.06 -19.78
CA TYR A 586 4.80 8.71 -19.76
C TYR A 586 6.25 8.78 -19.31
N ASN A 587 6.58 8.05 -18.25
CA ASN A 587 7.95 7.85 -17.81
C ASN A 587 8.47 6.52 -18.37
N SER A 588 9.39 6.60 -19.34
CA SER A 588 10.00 5.43 -20.00
C SER A 588 10.98 4.65 -19.13
N GLU A 589 11.51 5.24 -18.06
CA GLU A 589 12.40 4.55 -17.14
C GLU A 589 11.62 3.62 -16.21
N THR A 590 10.46 4.08 -15.73
CA THR A 590 9.61 3.33 -14.80
C THR A 590 8.46 2.59 -15.47
N ASN A 591 8.19 2.86 -16.75
CA ASN A 591 7.04 2.36 -17.52
C ASN A 591 5.68 2.75 -16.93
N ILE A 592 5.63 3.90 -16.26
CA ILE A 592 4.42 4.44 -15.64
C ILE A 592 3.84 5.55 -16.52
N ILE A 593 2.53 5.47 -16.74
CA ILE A 593 1.74 6.57 -17.29
C ILE A 593 1.04 7.27 -16.12
N TYR A 594 1.25 8.58 -16.04
CA TYR A 594 0.54 9.47 -15.12
C TYR A 594 -0.65 10.05 -15.86
N LEU A 595 -1.86 9.70 -15.45
CA LEU A 595 -3.09 10.23 -16.03
C LEU A 595 -3.66 11.32 -15.13
N PHE A 596 -3.73 12.56 -15.64
CA PHE A 596 -4.19 13.73 -14.90
C PHE A 596 -5.68 13.96 -15.15
N LEU A 597 -6.47 13.79 -14.10
CA LEU A 597 -7.92 13.98 -14.11
C LEU A 597 -8.27 15.36 -13.57
N ASP A 598 -8.70 16.25 -14.47
CA ASP A 598 -9.13 17.59 -14.08
C ASP A 598 -10.39 17.56 -13.19
N GLU A 599 -11.40 16.80 -13.62
CA GLU A 599 -12.71 16.69 -12.97
C GLU A 599 -13.34 15.34 -13.30
N LEU A 600 -13.99 14.69 -12.34
CA LEU A 600 -14.82 13.49 -12.51
C LEU A 600 -16.08 13.63 -11.65
N LYS A 601 -17.23 13.78 -12.28
CA LYS A 601 -18.51 14.09 -11.63
C LYS A 601 -19.09 12.88 -10.87
N PRO A 602 -19.99 13.10 -9.89
CA PRO A 602 -20.74 12.03 -9.26
C PRO A 602 -21.44 11.11 -10.28
N GLY A 603 -21.25 9.80 -10.14
CA GLY A 603 -21.77 8.78 -11.04
C GLY A 603 -21.06 8.67 -12.40
N GLU A 604 -20.06 9.51 -12.67
CA GLU A 604 -19.34 9.51 -13.96
C GLU A 604 -18.33 8.36 -14.02
N SER A 605 -18.24 7.72 -15.19
CA SER A 605 -17.20 6.75 -15.54
C SER A 605 -16.54 7.14 -16.85
N ARG A 606 -15.21 7.12 -16.89
CA ARG A 606 -14.42 7.38 -18.09
C ARG A 606 -13.53 6.20 -18.42
N THR A 607 -13.63 5.73 -19.66
CA THR A 607 -12.77 4.68 -20.21
C THR A 607 -11.74 5.29 -21.14
N TYR A 608 -10.48 4.98 -20.87
CA TYR A 608 -9.33 5.37 -21.67
C TYR A 608 -8.67 4.14 -22.30
N TYR A 609 -8.37 4.24 -23.59
CA TYR A 609 -7.54 3.31 -24.33
C TYR A 609 -6.11 3.85 -24.38
N ILE A 610 -5.18 3.03 -23.91
CA ILE A 610 -3.75 3.30 -23.96
C ILE A 610 -3.17 2.36 -25.00
N ASP A 611 -2.83 2.92 -26.16
CA ASP A 611 -2.17 2.21 -27.26
C ASP A 611 -0.66 2.45 -27.20
N TYR A 612 0.13 1.41 -27.38
CA TYR A 612 1.59 1.48 -27.37
C TYR A 612 2.23 0.38 -28.23
N ASP A 613 3.47 0.61 -28.62
CA ASP A 613 4.32 -0.40 -29.24
C ASP A 613 5.25 -1.01 -28.20
N ARG A 614 5.26 -2.35 -28.11
CA ARG A 614 6.27 -3.07 -27.33
C ARG A 614 7.63 -2.90 -27.97
N SER A 615 8.61 -2.44 -27.20
CA SER A 615 10.01 -2.47 -27.65
C SER A 615 10.56 -3.87 -27.43
N ASN A 616 10.97 -4.56 -28.50
CA ASN A 616 11.75 -5.80 -28.36
C ASN A 616 13.10 -5.48 -27.71
N VAL A 617 13.49 -6.27 -26.70
CA VAL A 617 14.84 -6.24 -26.09
C VAL A 617 15.61 -7.51 -26.43
#